data_AF-A0A0A0DS78-F1
#
_entry.id   AF-A0A0A0DS78-F1
#
_cell.length_a   1.000
_cell.length_b   1.000
_cell.length_c   1.000
_cell.angle_alpha   90.00
_cell.angle_beta   90.00
_cell.angle_gamma   90.00
#
_symmetry.space_group_name_H-M   'P 1'
#
loop_
_entity.id
_entity.type
_entity.pdbx_description
1 polymer ?
#
loop_
_entity_poly.entity_id
_entity_poly.type
_entity_poly.pdbx_seq_one_letter_code
_entity_poly.pdbx_strand_id
1 'polypeptide(L)'
;MTSKFIQTTIAMAAGLVLVASPSHAATSSYNVTTTWFEPQTQPRDTVFVGSFDYDSATHTVSNLQGQLSEAMTRTGAKLAYPNDSMVWLDLSYQLVSWHDTTLGGTFAAAFKNNNTNTFYNAAPGASDFWSPQVGVDNGAIFYGFPTKASNPGNAYALIFVPDDPLAALTQAQVDKLAYADCTPTAAGGMMMGGGMMGSVCMTGTSLAAYGSAGSMDGYPKMQTITAAVPEPSSVLLALVGLGSVGMALRRRAC
;
A
#
# COMPACT_ATOMS: atom_id res chain seq x y z
N MET A 1 19.40 -11.03 -84.08
CA MET A 1 19.79 -10.92 -82.67
C MET A 1 18.53 -10.94 -81.83
N THR A 2 18.17 -12.13 -81.34
CA THR A 2 17.01 -12.39 -80.47
C THR A 2 17.59 -12.98 -79.19
N SER A 3 17.56 -12.21 -78.10
CA SER A 3 18.03 -12.67 -76.78
C SER A 3 16.85 -12.99 -75.87
N LYS A 4 16.97 -14.17 -75.24
CA LYS A 4 16.10 -14.80 -74.23
C LYS A 4 16.08 -14.03 -72.91
N PHE A 5 15.15 -14.41 -72.01
CA PHE A 5 15.26 -14.67 -70.55
C PHE A 5 13.88 -14.38 -69.89
N ILE A 6 13.04 -15.37 -69.60
CA ILE A 6 13.01 -16.31 -68.44
C ILE A 6 12.79 -15.61 -67.08
N GLN A 7 11.57 -15.81 -66.57
CA GLN A 7 11.10 -15.94 -65.18
C GLN A 7 11.94 -15.37 -64.03
N THR A 8 11.31 -14.55 -63.19
CA THR A 8 11.38 -14.77 -61.73
C THR A 8 10.12 -14.29 -61.04
N THR A 9 9.37 -15.25 -60.49
CA THR A 9 8.22 -15.06 -59.62
C THR A 9 8.69 -14.49 -58.29
N ILE A 10 8.32 -13.25 -57.95
CA ILE A 10 8.50 -12.72 -56.59
C ILE A 10 7.33 -13.24 -55.76
N ALA A 11 7.61 -14.20 -54.88
CA ALA A 11 6.69 -14.61 -53.84
C ALA A 11 6.53 -13.45 -52.85
N MET A 12 5.38 -12.77 -52.87
CA MET A 12 4.94 -11.93 -51.76
C MET A 12 4.60 -12.84 -50.58
N ALA A 13 5.52 -12.96 -49.62
CA ALA A 13 5.19 -13.46 -48.29
C ALA A 13 4.37 -12.39 -47.56
N ALA A 14 3.05 -12.52 -47.63
CA ALA A 14 2.11 -11.72 -46.86
C ALA A 14 2.32 -11.98 -45.35
N GLY A 15 2.33 -10.88 -44.59
CA GLY A 15 2.60 -10.86 -43.17
C GLY A 15 1.57 -11.59 -42.32
N LEU A 16 2.05 -12.05 -41.16
CA LEU A 16 1.22 -12.30 -39.99
C LEU A 16 1.87 -11.56 -38.82
N VAL A 17 1.67 -10.23 -38.79
CA VAL A 17 1.84 -9.50 -37.53
C VAL A 17 0.60 -9.86 -36.71
N LEU A 18 0.74 -10.83 -35.82
CA LEU A 18 -0.19 -11.02 -34.71
C LEU A 18 -0.19 -9.73 -33.91
N VAL A 19 -1.13 -8.83 -34.21
CA VAL A 19 -1.51 -7.76 -33.30
C VAL A 19 -2.22 -8.46 -32.15
N ALA A 20 -1.45 -9.01 -31.22
CA ALA A 20 -2.00 -9.37 -29.92
C ALA A 20 -2.51 -8.07 -29.32
N SER A 21 -3.83 -7.87 -29.34
CA SER A 21 -4.45 -6.87 -28.50
C SER A 21 -3.93 -7.11 -27.08
N PRO A 22 -3.37 -6.12 -26.38
CA PRO A 22 -3.08 -6.32 -24.97
C PRO A 22 -4.41 -6.65 -24.31
N SER A 23 -4.57 -7.90 -23.88
CA SER A 23 -5.57 -8.25 -22.91
C SER A 23 -5.19 -7.46 -21.66
N HIS A 24 -5.82 -6.29 -21.46
CA HIS A 24 -5.68 -5.57 -20.21
C HIS A 24 -6.13 -6.53 -19.12
N ALA A 25 -5.19 -6.98 -18.29
CA ALA A 25 -5.56 -7.70 -17.09
C ALA A 25 -6.46 -6.75 -16.29
N ALA A 26 -7.73 -7.14 -16.09
CA ALA A 26 -8.67 -6.33 -15.31
C ALA A 26 -8.09 -6.03 -13.91
N THR A 27 -7.32 -6.98 -13.40
CA THR A 27 -6.50 -6.87 -12.20
C THR A 27 -5.06 -6.46 -12.54
N SER A 28 -4.58 -5.40 -11.91
CA SER A 28 -3.18 -4.95 -11.98
C SER A 28 -2.61 -4.72 -10.58
N SER A 29 -1.31 -4.94 -10.41
CA SER A 29 -0.61 -4.72 -9.14
C SER A 29 -0.04 -3.30 -9.08
N TYR A 30 -0.10 -2.70 -7.90
CA TYR A 30 0.35 -1.33 -7.64
C TYR A 30 1.16 -1.26 -6.34
N ASN A 31 2.08 -0.30 -6.27
CA ASN A 31 2.73 0.12 -5.04
C ASN A 31 2.02 1.37 -4.51
N VAL A 32 1.96 1.50 -3.19
CA VAL A 32 1.43 2.67 -2.50
C VAL A 32 2.41 3.18 -1.47
N THR A 33 2.52 4.49 -1.37
CA THR A 33 3.18 5.16 -0.26
C THR A 33 2.23 6.21 0.29
N THR A 34 1.93 6.12 1.58
CA THR A 34 1.10 7.10 2.30
C THR A 34 1.95 7.75 3.38
N THR A 35 1.85 9.06 3.51
CA THR A 35 2.56 9.83 4.53
C THR A 35 1.56 10.61 5.37
N TRP A 36 1.69 10.47 6.68
CA TRP A 36 1.02 11.29 7.67
C TRP A 36 2.06 12.22 8.30
N PHE A 37 1.76 13.52 8.27
CA PHE A 37 2.61 14.50 8.91
C PHE A 37 2.49 14.36 10.43
N GLU A 38 3.63 14.34 11.12
CA GLU A 38 3.69 14.17 12.57
C GLU A 38 4.39 15.39 13.21
N PRO A 39 3.64 16.44 13.59
CA PRO A 39 4.21 17.71 14.05
C PRO A 39 5.16 17.55 15.24
N GLN A 40 4.87 16.63 16.16
CA GLN A 40 5.62 16.48 17.40
C GLN A 40 6.84 15.56 17.29
N THR A 41 7.01 14.82 16.19
CA THR A 41 8.17 13.92 15.97
C THR A 41 9.12 14.40 14.87
N GLN A 42 8.89 15.61 14.34
CA GLN A 42 9.69 16.18 13.26
C GLN A 42 11.20 16.03 13.50
N PRO A 43 11.98 15.64 12.47
CA PRO A 43 11.60 15.60 11.05
C PRO A 43 10.92 14.28 10.60
N ARG A 44 10.52 13.40 11.53
CA ARG A 44 9.96 12.10 11.19
C ARG A 44 8.44 12.18 11.06
N ASP A 45 7.96 11.80 9.90
CA ASP A 45 6.56 11.54 9.55
C ASP A 45 6.28 10.04 9.66
N THR A 46 5.03 9.66 9.88
CA THR A 46 4.61 8.25 9.78
C THR A 46 4.36 7.91 8.31
N VAL A 47 4.92 6.80 7.84
CA VAL A 47 4.88 6.39 6.45
C VAL A 47 4.41 4.95 6.35
N PHE A 48 3.43 4.71 5.48
CA PHE A 48 3.07 3.36 5.03
C PHE A 48 3.64 3.14 3.63
N VAL A 49 4.37 2.05 3.44
CA VAL A 49 4.83 1.58 2.12
C VAL A 49 4.27 0.19 1.91
N GLY A 50 3.53 -0.01 0.82
CA GLY A 50 2.90 -1.29 0.57
C GLY A 50 2.60 -1.53 -0.91
N SER A 51 1.88 -2.62 -1.14
CA SER A 51 1.41 -3.04 -2.45
C SER A 51 0.00 -3.59 -2.37
N PHE A 52 -0.75 -3.51 -3.46
CA PHE A 52 -2.07 -4.11 -3.59
C PHE A 52 -2.35 -4.50 -5.05
N ASP A 53 -3.34 -5.35 -5.24
CA ASP A 53 -3.94 -5.65 -6.54
C ASP A 53 -5.27 -4.91 -6.66
N TYR A 54 -5.52 -4.32 -7.82
CA TYR A 54 -6.78 -3.63 -8.11
C TYR A 54 -7.43 -4.18 -9.35
N ASP A 55 -8.68 -4.63 -9.19
CA ASP A 55 -9.56 -5.03 -10.28
C ASP A 55 -10.42 -3.85 -10.73
N SER A 56 -10.06 -3.27 -11.87
CA SER A 56 -10.76 -2.15 -12.49
C SER A 56 -12.18 -2.46 -12.96
N ALA A 57 -12.54 -3.74 -13.14
CA ALA A 57 -13.90 -4.12 -13.54
C ALA A 57 -14.87 -4.16 -12.36
N THR A 58 -14.37 -4.48 -11.16
CA THR A 58 -15.17 -4.62 -9.94
C THR A 58 -14.88 -3.55 -8.89
N HIS A 59 -13.92 -2.65 -9.15
CA HIS A 59 -13.38 -1.68 -8.21
C HIS A 59 -12.85 -2.33 -6.92
N THR A 60 -12.38 -3.57 -6.99
CA THR A 60 -11.94 -4.32 -5.80
C THR A 60 -10.46 -4.11 -5.57
N VAL A 61 -10.10 -3.72 -4.35
CA VAL A 61 -8.71 -3.79 -3.86
C VAL A 61 -8.52 -5.11 -3.13
N SER A 62 -7.44 -5.81 -3.43
CA SER A 62 -7.08 -7.08 -2.78
C SER A 62 -5.58 -7.15 -2.52
N ASN A 63 -5.16 -8.09 -1.67
CA ASN A 63 -3.76 -8.32 -1.32
C ASN A 63 -3.01 -7.06 -0.82
N LEU A 64 -3.72 -6.11 -0.21
CA LEU A 64 -3.09 -4.96 0.42
C LEU A 64 -2.26 -5.41 1.62
N GLN A 65 -0.96 -5.16 1.53
CA GLN A 65 0.01 -5.43 2.59
C GLN A 65 1.18 -4.46 2.50
N GLY A 66 1.93 -4.29 3.58
CA GLY A 66 3.08 -3.39 3.59
C GLY A 66 3.68 -3.23 4.97
N GLN A 67 4.41 -2.13 5.14
CA GLN A 67 5.03 -1.77 6.41
C GLN A 67 4.65 -0.35 6.81
N LEU A 68 4.39 -0.14 8.09
CA LEU A 68 4.08 1.15 8.71
C LEU A 68 5.23 1.58 9.61
N SER A 69 5.76 2.79 9.42
CA SER A 69 6.84 3.34 10.23
C SER A 69 6.33 3.98 11.52
N GLU A 70 7.08 3.83 12.60
CA GLU A 70 6.78 4.45 13.89
C GLU A 70 7.61 5.72 14.10
N ALA A 71 7.06 6.89 13.77
CA ALA A 71 7.77 8.19 13.83
C ALA A 71 8.35 8.54 15.21
N MET A 72 7.74 8.01 16.27
CA MET A 72 8.16 8.23 17.66
C MET A 72 9.34 7.36 18.10
N THR A 73 9.71 6.33 17.34
CA THR A 73 10.78 5.41 17.73
C THR A 73 12.09 6.15 17.91
N ARG A 74 12.82 5.90 19.00
CA ARG A 74 14.12 6.53 19.29
C ARG A 74 15.29 5.58 19.03
N THR A 75 15.31 4.98 17.87
CA THR A 75 16.37 4.11 17.37
C THR A 75 17.38 4.95 16.58
N GLY A 76 18.66 4.90 16.96
CA GLY A 76 19.75 5.50 16.17
C GLY A 76 19.63 7.02 15.92
N ALA A 77 20.07 7.45 14.74
CA ALA A 77 20.06 8.85 14.31
C ALA A 77 18.64 9.34 14.00
N LYS A 78 18.33 10.61 14.26
CA LYS A 78 17.01 11.20 14.00
C LYS A 78 16.81 11.51 12.51
N LEU A 79 16.76 10.47 11.69
CA LEU A 79 16.61 10.53 10.23
C LEU A 79 15.16 10.31 9.81
N ALA A 80 14.74 10.97 8.73
CA ALA A 80 13.42 10.82 8.13
C ALA A 80 13.47 9.86 6.93
N TYR A 81 12.31 9.31 6.56
CA TYR A 81 12.15 8.45 5.39
C TYR A 81 12.69 9.17 4.14
N PRO A 82 13.40 8.50 3.21
CA PRO A 82 13.58 7.04 3.09
C PRO A 82 14.80 6.45 3.81
N ASN A 83 15.64 7.28 4.44
CA ASN A 83 16.85 6.82 5.12
C ASN A 83 16.69 6.84 6.64
N ASP A 84 15.47 6.63 7.11
CA ASP A 84 15.16 6.68 8.52
C ASP A 84 15.76 5.49 9.29
N SER A 85 15.62 5.58 10.60
CA SER A 85 15.96 4.51 11.53
C SER A 85 14.74 4.04 12.31
N MET A 86 13.51 4.38 11.90
CA MET A 86 12.29 4.08 12.64
C MET A 86 12.09 2.57 12.77
N VAL A 87 11.32 2.15 13.78
CA VAL A 87 10.77 0.79 13.76
C VAL A 87 9.70 0.72 12.68
N TRP A 88 9.66 -0.39 11.96
CA TRP A 88 8.69 -0.68 10.93
C TRP A 88 7.86 -1.90 11.33
N LEU A 89 6.55 -1.76 11.21
CA LEU A 89 5.57 -2.78 11.53
C LEU A 89 5.03 -3.41 10.26
N ASP A 90 5.17 -4.73 10.13
CA ASP A 90 4.53 -5.46 9.04
C ASP A 90 3.01 -5.48 9.23
N LEU A 91 2.29 -5.03 8.20
CA LEU A 91 0.84 -5.08 8.07
C LEU A 91 0.50 -6.08 6.96
N SER A 92 0.12 -7.29 7.34
CA SER A 92 -0.04 -8.43 6.42
C SER A 92 -1.49 -8.85 6.19
N TYR A 93 -2.46 -8.20 6.84
CA TYR A 93 -3.85 -8.62 6.80
C TYR A 93 -4.74 -7.51 6.24
N GLN A 94 -5.21 -7.65 5.00
CA GLN A 94 -6.29 -6.80 4.49
C GLN A 94 -7.64 -7.31 5.01
N LEU A 95 -8.22 -6.60 5.99
CA LEU A 95 -9.46 -7.05 6.66
C LEU A 95 -10.66 -6.17 6.33
N VAL A 96 -10.42 -5.00 5.76
CA VAL A 96 -11.48 -4.04 5.42
C VAL A 96 -11.24 -3.52 4.01
N SER A 97 -12.28 -3.51 3.19
CA SER A 97 -12.31 -2.79 1.91
C SER A 97 -13.73 -2.49 1.48
N TRP A 98 -13.95 -1.32 0.90
CA TRP A 98 -15.23 -0.92 0.32
C TRP A 98 -15.04 0.14 -0.76
N HIS A 99 -15.85 0.07 -1.82
CA HIS A 99 -15.93 1.11 -2.84
C HIS A 99 -16.82 2.25 -2.36
N ASP A 100 -16.37 3.48 -2.56
CA ASP A 100 -17.09 4.71 -2.31
C ASP A 100 -17.36 5.43 -3.63
N THR A 101 -18.60 5.36 -4.09
CA THR A 101 -19.03 5.99 -5.35
C THR A 101 -19.05 7.52 -5.29
N THR A 102 -19.08 8.11 -4.10
CA THR A 102 -19.11 9.57 -3.92
C THR A 102 -17.71 10.16 -4.07
N LEU A 103 -16.70 9.47 -3.51
CA LEU A 103 -15.30 9.85 -3.64
C LEU A 103 -14.64 9.26 -4.89
N GLY A 104 -15.28 8.31 -5.58
CA GLY A 104 -14.78 7.74 -6.84
C GLY A 104 -13.56 6.83 -6.65
N GLY A 105 -13.67 5.85 -5.74
CA GLY A 105 -12.59 4.91 -5.48
C GLY A 105 -12.86 3.98 -4.30
N THR A 106 -11.86 3.16 -3.97
CA THR A 106 -11.97 2.09 -2.97
C THR A 106 -11.07 2.36 -1.78
N PHE A 107 -11.66 2.31 -0.59
CA PHE A 107 -10.89 2.23 0.64
C PHE A 107 -10.45 0.79 0.89
N ALA A 108 -9.25 0.66 1.44
CA ALA A 108 -8.74 -0.61 1.94
C ALA A 108 -7.83 -0.38 3.13
N ALA A 109 -7.88 -1.28 4.12
CA ALA A 109 -7.01 -1.22 5.28
C ALA A 109 -6.24 -2.51 5.49
N ALA A 110 -4.92 -2.38 5.65
CA ALA A 110 -4.04 -3.45 6.10
C ALA A 110 -3.79 -3.35 7.60
N PHE A 111 -3.78 -4.49 8.26
CA PHE A 111 -3.63 -4.62 9.71
C PHE A 111 -2.40 -5.48 10.05
N LYS A 112 -1.82 -5.19 11.21
CA LYS A 112 -0.73 -5.97 11.80
C LYS A 112 -1.22 -7.34 12.27
N ASN A 113 -2.38 -7.37 12.92
CA ASN A 113 -3.00 -8.59 13.41
C ASN A 113 -4.11 -9.07 12.48
N ASN A 114 -4.47 -10.34 12.57
CA ASN A 114 -5.55 -10.97 11.80
C ASN A 114 -6.97 -10.60 12.25
N ASN A 115 -7.12 -9.48 12.95
CA ASN A 115 -8.38 -8.91 13.41
C ASN A 115 -8.27 -7.38 13.38
N THR A 116 -9.41 -6.71 13.45
CA THR A 116 -9.47 -5.25 13.38
C THR A 116 -9.34 -4.57 14.74
N ASN A 117 -9.42 -5.30 15.85
CA ASN A 117 -9.44 -4.72 17.20
C ASN A 117 -8.18 -3.89 17.47
N THR A 118 -8.36 -2.57 17.49
CA THR A 118 -7.28 -1.58 17.59
C THR A 118 -7.58 -0.60 18.72
N PHE A 119 -8.79 -0.06 18.75
CA PHE A 119 -9.23 0.93 19.74
C PHE A 119 -10.17 0.34 20.80
N TYR A 120 -10.12 0.92 21.98
CA TYR A 120 -11.17 0.83 22.98
C TYR A 120 -12.43 1.54 22.47
N ASN A 121 -13.59 0.95 22.74
CA ASN A 121 -14.89 1.56 22.47
C ASN A 121 -15.79 1.38 23.69
N ALA A 122 -16.14 2.49 24.33
CA ALA A 122 -16.98 2.48 25.54
C ALA A 122 -18.48 2.27 25.26
N ALA A 123 -18.90 2.32 23.99
CA ALA A 123 -20.31 2.26 23.63
C ALA A 123 -20.93 0.90 24.03
N PRO A 124 -22.10 0.90 24.70
CA PRO A 124 -22.79 -0.34 25.03
C PRO A 124 -23.08 -1.17 23.78
N GLY A 125 -22.62 -2.42 23.75
CA GLY A 125 -22.81 -3.31 22.60
C GLY A 125 -21.95 -2.97 21.37
N ALA A 126 -20.86 -2.21 21.54
CA ALA A 126 -19.94 -1.89 20.46
C ALA A 126 -19.47 -3.13 19.70
N SER A 127 -19.49 -3.03 18.37
CA SER A 127 -18.94 -4.03 17.44
C SER A 127 -17.78 -3.49 16.61
N ASP A 128 -17.63 -2.17 16.55
CA ASP A 128 -16.51 -1.51 15.88
C ASP A 128 -15.47 -1.08 16.90
N PHE A 129 -14.27 -1.64 16.75
CA PHE A 129 -13.11 -1.39 17.60
C PHE A 129 -11.91 -0.94 16.77
N TRP A 130 -12.13 -0.36 15.59
CA TRP A 130 -11.03 -0.07 14.68
C TRP A 130 -11.17 1.23 13.89
N SER A 131 -12.39 1.64 13.55
CA SER A 131 -12.54 2.72 12.59
C SER A 131 -11.87 4.02 13.08
N PRO A 132 -11.42 4.89 12.16
CA PRO A 132 -10.79 6.14 12.56
C PRO A 132 -11.69 7.01 13.46
N GLN A 133 -13.02 6.98 13.24
CA GLN A 133 -13.97 7.70 14.08
C GLN A 133 -14.05 7.14 15.50
N VAL A 134 -14.04 5.81 15.67
CA VAL A 134 -13.95 5.21 17.02
C VAL A 134 -12.67 5.64 17.73
N GLY A 135 -11.55 5.71 16.99
CA GLY A 135 -10.29 6.25 17.49
C GLY A 135 -10.45 7.69 17.99
N VAL A 136 -11.02 8.59 17.19
CA VAL A 136 -11.26 9.98 17.60
C VAL A 136 -12.18 10.07 18.83
N ASP A 137 -13.33 9.40 18.79
CA ASP A 137 -14.37 9.50 19.82
C ASP A 137 -13.92 8.95 21.18
N ASN A 138 -12.99 7.99 21.18
CA ASN A 138 -12.48 7.31 22.39
C ASN A 138 -11.03 7.69 22.73
N GLY A 139 -10.51 8.78 22.15
CA GLY A 139 -9.18 9.32 22.48
C GLY A 139 -8.01 8.42 22.09
N ALA A 140 -8.18 7.63 21.02
CA ALA A 140 -7.23 6.69 20.45
C ALA A 140 -6.67 5.69 21.48
N ILE A 141 -7.47 5.31 22.48
CA ILE A 141 -7.06 4.36 23.51
C ILE A 141 -7.02 2.94 22.92
N PHE A 142 -6.03 2.13 23.28
CA PHE A 142 -5.89 0.76 22.76
C PHE A 142 -7.04 -0.18 23.16
N TYR A 143 -7.36 -1.16 22.31
CA TYR A 143 -8.34 -2.21 22.59
C TYR A 143 -7.92 -3.10 23.79
N GLY A 144 -8.83 -3.31 24.75
CA GLY A 144 -8.55 -4.07 25.98
C GLY A 144 -8.16 -3.23 27.19
N PHE A 145 -8.14 -1.89 27.05
CA PHE A 145 -8.02 -0.95 28.16
C PHE A 145 -9.15 -1.16 29.22
N PRO A 146 -8.90 -0.97 30.54
CA PRO A 146 -7.70 -0.40 31.18
C PRO A 146 -6.54 -1.37 31.43
N THR A 147 -6.68 -2.65 31.09
CA THR A 147 -5.67 -3.65 31.41
C THR A 147 -4.57 -3.62 30.37
N LYS A 148 -3.40 -3.05 30.71
CA LYS A 148 -2.24 -2.96 29.79
C LYS A 148 -1.85 -4.30 29.16
N ALA A 149 -1.88 -5.38 29.95
CA ALA A 149 -1.55 -6.73 29.47
C ALA A 149 -2.54 -7.28 28.42
N SER A 150 -3.70 -6.65 28.27
CA SER A 150 -4.72 -7.00 27.28
C SER A 150 -4.58 -6.24 25.96
N ASN A 151 -3.60 -5.33 25.83
CA ASN A 151 -3.34 -4.68 24.55
C ASN A 151 -2.85 -5.73 23.52
N PRO A 152 -3.59 -5.98 22.42
CA PRO A 152 -3.18 -6.92 21.40
C PRO A 152 -2.03 -6.41 20.51
N GLY A 153 -1.65 -5.13 20.64
CA GLY A 153 -0.58 -4.53 19.86
C GLY A 153 -0.91 -4.48 18.37
N ASN A 154 -2.13 -4.04 18.01
CA ASN A 154 -2.54 -3.93 16.62
C ASN A 154 -2.13 -2.58 16.02
N ALA A 155 -2.01 -2.54 14.70
CA ALA A 155 -1.75 -1.33 13.93
C ALA A 155 -2.43 -1.48 12.57
N TYR A 156 -2.80 -0.37 11.94
CA TYR A 156 -3.37 -0.38 10.60
C TYR A 156 -2.98 0.86 9.79
N ALA A 157 -3.05 0.72 8.47
CA ALA A 157 -3.03 1.81 7.50
C ALA A 157 -4.27 1.71 6.60
N LEU A 158 -5.07 2.77 6.58
CA LEU A 158 -6.23 2.96 5.72
C LEU A 158 -5.82 3.83 4.52
N ILE A 159 -5.87 3.24 3.34
CA ILE A 159 -5.55 3.88 2.07
C ILE A 159 -6.81 4.12 1.23
N PHE A 160 -6.69 4.97 0.22
CA PHE A 160 -7.75 5.21 -0.77
C PHE A 160 -7.21 4.99 -2.19
N VAL A 161 -7.79 4.08 -2.95
CA VAL A 161 -7.43 3.79 -4.34
C VAL A 161 -8.47 4.44 -5.27
N PRO A 162 -8.14 5.51 -6.01
CA PRO A 162 -9.08 6.12 -6.95
C PRO A 162 -9.42 5.15 -8.10
N ASP A 163 -10.59 5.33 -8.71
CA ASP A 163 -11.05 4.44 -9.79
C ASP A 163 -10.06 4.35 -10.97
N ASP A 164 -9.32 5.43 -11.22
CA ASP A 164 -8.05 5.44 -11.95
C ASP A 164 -6.89 5.44 -10.94
N PRO A 165 -6.26 4.29 -10.63
CA PRO A 165 -5.31 4.19 -9.52
C PRO A 165 -4.07 5.09 -9.62
N LEU A 166 -3.74 5.60 -10.81
CA LEU A 166 -2.59 6.48 -11.02
C LEU A 166 -2.96 7.97 -10.97
N ALA A 167 -4.25 8.29 -10.82
CA ALA A 167 -4.69 9.65 -10.62
C ALA A 167 -4.22 10.20 -9.27
N ALA A 168 -3.87 11.48 -9.25
CA ALA A 168 -3.55 12.17 -8.01
C ALA A 168 -4.80 12.28 -7.12
N LEU A 169 -4.66 12.04 -5.83
CA LEU A 169 -5.75 12.20 -4.88
C LEU A 169 -6.15 13.67 -4.73
N THR A 170 -7.45 13.90 -4.65
CA THR A 170 -8.03 15.17 -4.20
C THR A 170 -7.85 15.32 -2.69
N GLN A 171 -7.94 16.56 -2.19
CA GLN A 171 -7.83 16.81 -0.75
C GLN A 171 -8.88 16.04 0.06
N ALA A 172 -10.12 15.95 -0.42
CA ALA A 172 -11.18 15.22 0.27
C ALA A 172 -10.89 13.72 0.41
N GLN A 173 -10.19 13.12 -0.56
CA GLN A 173 -9.73 11.73 -0.49
C GLN A 173 -8.55 11.59 0.47
N VAL A 174 -7.58 12.50 0.43
CA VAL A 174 -6.44 12.53 1.37
C VAL A 174 -6.91 12.69 2.81
N ASP A 175 -7.88 13.56 3.06
CA ASP A 175 -8.44 13.81 4.39
C ASP A 175 -9.03 12.54 5.02
N LYS A 176 -9.50 11.59 4.20
CA LYS A 176 -10.09 10.32 4.65
C LYS A 176 -9.08 9.20 4.88
N LEU A 177 -7.81 9.39 4.53
CA LEU A 177 -6.75 8.43 4.90
C LEU A 177 -6.58 8.41 6.42
N ALA A 178 -6.13 7.28 6.96
CA ALA A 178 -5.88 7.19 8.39
C ALA A 178 -4.85 6.10 8.71
N TYR A 179 -4.16 6.23 9.84
CA TYR A 179 -3.42 5.12 10.42
C TYR A 179 -3.67 5.06 11.92
N ALA A 180 -3.40 3.90 12.49
CA ALA A 180 -3.25 3.73 13.92
C ALA A 180 -2.12 2.77 14.23
N ASP A 181 -1.43 3.01 15.33
CA ASP A 181 -0.42 2.12 15.87
C ASP A 181 -0.59 2.05 17.39
N CYS A 182 -1.02 0.88 17.87
CA CYS A 182 -1.16 0.55 19.28
C CYS A 182 -0.09 -0.46 19.71
N THR A 183 1.02 -0.57 18.97
CA THR A 183 2.04 -1.59 19.18
C THR A 183 3.02 -1.14 20.27
N PRO A 184 3.21 -1.92 21.36
CA PRO A 184 4.16 -1.57 22.42
C PRO A 184 5.58 -1.99 22.02
N THR A 185 6.20 -1.31 21.06
CA THR A 185 7.55 -1.62 20.55
C THR A 185 8.70 -1.20 21.47
N ALA A 186 8.40 -0.44 22.53
CA ALA A 186 9.33 -0.16 23.62
C ALA A 186 8.65 -0.23 25.00
N ALA A 187 9.37 -0.79 25.97
CA ALA A 187 8.95 -0.80 27.38
C ALA A 187 8.98 0.63 27.94
N GLY A 188 7.87 1.36 27.80
CA GLY A 188 7.73 2.77 28.24
C GLY A 188 7.06 3.70 27.23
N GLY A 189 6.66 3.20 26.06
CA GLY A 189 5.98 4.00 25.03
C GLY A 189 6.86 5.16 24.55
N MET A 190 6.26 6.32 24.27
CA MET A 190 6.91 7.54 23.75
C MET A 190 8.18 7.94 24.50
N MET A 191 8.25 7.73 25.82
CA MET A 191 9.43 8.09 26.62
C MET A 191 10.64 7.19 26.30
N MET A 192 10.39 5.98 25.80
CA MET A 192 11.40 4.98 25.45
C MET A 192 11.41 4.61 23.96
N GLY A 193 10.64 5.32 23.13
CA GLY A 193 10.67 5.23 21.67
C GLY A 193 9.96 4.01 21.09
N GLY A 194 8.65 3.89 21.28
CA GLY A 194 7.81 2.93 20.57
C GLY A 194 6.38 3.43 20.39
N GLY A 195 5.59 2.78 19.51
CA GLY A 195 4.29 3.12 18.94
C GLY A 195 3.13 3.64 19.80
N MET A 196 3.33 3.89 21.10
CA MET A 196 2.26 4.28 22.03
C MET A 196 2.66 5.38 23.00
N MET A 197 1.71 6.23 23.39
CA MET A 197 1.82 7.20 24.48
C MET A 197 1.03 6.72 25.71
N GLY A 198 1.62 5.82 26.50
CA GLY A 198 0.93 5.21 27.62
C GLY A 198 -0.18 4.27 27.14
N SER A 199 -1.44 4.67 27.30
CA SER A 199 -2.60 3.94 26.78
C SER A 199 -3.10 4.43 25.42
N VAL A 200 -2.56 5.53 24.92
CA VAL A 200 -2.98 6.16 23.68
C VAL A 200 -2.11 5.63 22.55
N CYS A 201 -2.76 5.17 21.48
CA CYS A 201 -2.12 4.76 20.23
C CYS A 201 -1.67 5.99 19.44
N MET A 202 -0.63 5.82 18.64
CA MET A 202 -0.34 6.77 17.57
C MET A 202 -1.42 6.69 16.51
N THR A 203 -1.86 7.84 16.00
CA THR A 203 -2.90 7.93 14.98
C THR A 203 -2.68 9.15 14.11
N GLY A 204 -3.07 9.03 12.85
CA GLY A 204 -3.11 10.15 11.91
C GLY A 204 -4.50 10.26 11.33
N THR A 205 -5.25 11.28 11.71
CA THR A 205 -6.60 11.58 11.18
C THR A 205 -6.71 13.06 10.86
N SER A 206 -7.63 13.44 9.98
CA SER A 206 -7.84 14.85 9.62
C SER A 206 -9.04 15.46 10.33
N LEU A 207 -8.93 16.75 10.66
CA LEU A 207 -10.05 17.55 11.15
C LEU A 207 -11.22 17.57 10.16
N ALA A 208 -10.93 17.65 8.86
CA ALA A 208 -11.95 17.76 7.82
C ALA A 208 -12.79 16.48 7.67
N ALA A 209 -12.19 15.30 7.83
CA ALA A 209 -12.90 14.04 7.63
C ALA A 209 -13.45 13.42 8.92
N TYR A 210 -12.80 13.66 10.06
CA TYR A 210 -13.05 12.95 11.32
C TYR A 210 -13.30 13.88 12.52
N GLY A 211 -13.22 15.21 12.33
CA GLY A 211 -13.51 16.19 13.39
C GLY A 211 -12.37 16.42 14.39
N SER A 212 -11.25 15.70 14.26
CA SER A 212 -10.03 15.93 15.03
C SER A 212 -8.79 15.54 14.23
N ALA A 213 -7.66 16.18 14.51
CA ALA A 213 -6.37 15.60 14.16
C ALA A 213 -6.12 14.35 15.01
N GLY A 214 -5.25 13.48 14.51
CA GLY A 214 -4.79 12.31 15.25
C GLY A 214 -3.99 12.69 16.50
N SER A 215 -3.63 11.69 17.27
CA SER A 215 -2.73 11.84 18.41
C SER A 215 -1.45 12.54 18.00
N MET A 216 -0.89 13.39 18.87
CA MET A 216 0.26 14.25 18.54
C MET A 216 0.04 15.21 17.36
N ASP A 217 -1.22 15.54 17.09
CA ASP A 217 -1.63 16.40 15.98
C ASP A 217 -1.30 15.80 14.60
N GLY A 218 -1.16 14.48 14.51
CA GLY A 218 -0.84 13.77 13.27
C GLY A 218 -1.99 13.78 12.27
N TYR A 219 -1.72 14.04 10.99
CA TYR A 219 -2.75 14.08 9.95
C TYR A 219 -2.26 13.61 8.57
N PRO A 220 -3.15 13.12 7.69
CA PRO A 220 -2.78 12.70 6.34
C PRO A 220 -2.19 13.85 5.52
N LYS A 221 -1.01 13.63 4.95
CA LYS A 221 -0.31 14.63 4.13
C LYS A 221 -0.46 14.33 2.66
N MET A 222 -0.19 13.09 2.25
CA MET A 222 -0.27 12.66 0.86
C MET A 222 -0.28 11.14 0.72
N GLN A 223 -0.75 10.68 -0.42
CA GLN A 223 -0.59 9.30 -0.87
C GLN A 223 -0.21 9.31 -2.35
N THR A 224 0.74 8.45 -2.71
CA THR A 224 1.15 8.22 -4.10
C THR A 224 0.98 6.74 -4.42
N ILE A 225 0.38 6.46 -5.58
CA ILE A 225 0.27 5.10 -6.13
C ILE A 225 1.08 5.04 -7.42
N THR A 226 1.84 3.96 -7.61
CA THR A 226 2.59 3.71 -8.83
C THR A 226 2.29 2.30 -9.33
N ALA A 227 2.35 2.09 -10.65
CA ALA A 227 2.24 0.74 -11.20
C ALA A 227 3.37 -0.13 -10.64
N ALA A 228 3.05 -1.33 -10.16
CA ALA A 228 4.08 -2.29 -9.84
C ALA A 228 4.79 -2.67 -11.14
N VAL A 229 6.11 -2.48 -11.20
CA VAL A 229 6.89 -2.92 -12.35
C VAL A 229 6.86 -4.45 -12.35
N PRO A 230 6.31 -5.12 -13.37
CA PRO A 230 6.41 -6.55 -13.46
C PRO A 230 7.89 -6.87 -13.60
N GLU A 231 8.50 -7.48 -12.58
CA GLU A 231 9.80 -8.13 -12.76
C GLU A 231 9.62 -9.08 -13.96
N PRO A 232 10.40 -8.93 -15.06
CA PRO A 232 10.22 -9.77 -16.22
C PRO A 232 10.37 -11.21 -15.75
N SER A 233 9.23 -11.93 -15.76
CA SER A 233 9.16 -13.29 -15.26
C SER A 233 10.37 -14.05 -15.77
N SER A 234 11.10 -14.70 -14.87
CA SER A 234 12.33 -15.42 -15.20
C SER A 234 12.14 -16.42 -16.34
N VAL A 235 10.88 -16.78 -16.63
CA VAL A 235 10.39 -17.53 -17.80
C VAL A 235 10.64 -16.81 -19.13
N LEU A 236 10.36 -15.51 -19.25
CA LEU A 236 10.63 -14.73 -20.47
C LEU A 236 12.14 -14.61 -20.72
N LEU A 237 12.94 -14.39 -19.68
CA LEU A 237 14.41 -14.40 -19.77
C LEU A 237 14.95 -15.81 -20.08
N ALA A 238 14.37 -16.87 -19.52
CA ALA A 238 14.75 -18.25 -19.81
C ALA A 238 14.37 -18.67 -21.24
N LEU A 239 13.21 -18.24 -21.76
CA LEU A 239 12.78 -18.53 -23.13
C LEU A 239 13.59 -17.74 -24.16
N VAL A 240 13.94 -16.48 -23.89
CA VAL A 240 14.88 -15.70 -24.71
C VAL A 240 16.28 -16.30 -24.66
N GLY A 241 16.72 -16.79 -23.49
CA GLY A 241 17.99 -17.52 -23.32
C GLY A 241 18.03 -18.84 -24.11
N LEU A 242 16.97 -19.64 -24.07
CA LEU A 242 16.89 -20.90 -24.81
C LEU A 242 16.78 -20.68 -26.33
N GLY A 243 16.04 -19.65 -26.76
CA GLY A 243 15.91 -19.30 -28.18
C GLY A 243 17.23 -18.82 -28.80
N SER A 244 18.05 -18.08 -28.04
CA SER A 244 19.36 -17.62 -28.49
C SER A 244 20.41 -18.74 -28.53
N VAL A 245 20.40 -19.68 -27.58
CA VAL A 245 21.24 -20.90 -27.61
C VAL A 245 20.85 -21.82 -28.76
N GLY A 246 19.55 -21.99 -29.04
CA GLY A 246 19.06 -22.80 -30.17
C GLY A 246 19.48 -22.26 -31.55
N MET A 247 19.50 -20.94 -31.73
CA MET A 247 19.99 -20.31 -32.96
C MET A 247 21.51 -20.41 -33.13
N ALA A 248 22.28 -20.33 -32.04
CA ALA A 248 23.73 -20.49 -32.07
C ALA A 248 24.15 -21.93 -32.43
N LEU A 249 23.43 -22.94 -31.94
CA LEU A 249 23.68 -24.35 -32.26
C LEU A 249 23.31 -24.69 -33.72
N ARG A 250 22.24 -24.10 -34.27
CA ARG A 250 21.88 -24.29 -35.69
C ARG A 250 22.89 -23.70 -36.66
N ARG A 251 23.61 -22.63 -36.29
CA ARG A 251 24.65 -22.02 -37.14
C ARG A 251 25.96 -22.81 -37.23
N ARG A 252 26.17 -23.79 -36.35
CA ARG A 252 27.38 -24.65 -36.35
C ARG A 252 27.19 -25.99 -37.08
N ALA A 253 25.99 -26.27 -37.60
CA ALA A 253 25.64 -27.51 -38.26
C ALA A 253 25.56 -27.40 -39.80
N CYS A 254 26.23 -26.41 -40.40
CA CYS A 254 26.43 -26.28 -41.85
C CYS A 254 27.90 -26.00 -42.13
#